data_AF-A0A7T5EPT7-F1
#
_entry.id   AF-A0A7T5EPT7-F1
#
_cell.length_a   1.000
_cell.length_b   1.000
_cell.length_c   1.000
_cell.angle_alpha   90.00
_cell.angle_beta   90.00
_cell.angle_gamma   90.00
#
_symmetry.space_group_name_H-M   'P 1'
#
loop_
_entity.id
_entity.type
_entity.pdbx_description
1 polymer ?
#
loop_
_entity_poly.entity_id
_entity_poly.type
_entity_poly.pdbx_seq_one_letter_code
_entity_poly.pdbx_strand_id
1 'polypeptide(L)' 'MLFADEASIAGYAKDFVYQLNAGGILGGVGNDLFDPSGVTTRAAAAKVLSILLNY' A
#
# COMPACT_ATOMS: atom_id res chain seq x y z
N MET A 1 0.65 9.69 10.62
CA MET A 1 -0.58 8.92 10.37
C MET A 1 -0.97 9.11 8.94
N LEU A 2 -0.61 8.15 8.10
CA LEU A 2 -0.97 8.15 6.68
C LEU A 2 -2.32 7.46 6.44
N PHE A 3 -2.64 6.46 7.27
CA PHE A 3 -3.87 5.69 7.22
C PHE A 3 -4.46 5.56 8.64
N ALA A 4 -5.78 5.41 8.75
CA ALA A 4 -6.50 5.25 9.99
C ALA A 4 -6.24 3.90 10.67
N ASP A 5 -5.93 2.86 9.89
CA ASP A 5 -5.62 1.49 10.33
C ASP A 5 -4.11 1.19 10.35
N GLU A 6 -3.28 2.22 10.39
CA GLU A 6 -1.82 2.10 10.39
C GLU A 6 -1.26 1.26 11.55
N ALA A 7 -1.98 1.19 12.67
CA ALA A 7 -1.63 0.35 13.82
C ALA A 7 -1.71 -1.15 13.51
N SER A 8 -2.47 -1.54 12.48
CA SER A 8 -2.63 -2.92 12.01
C SER A 8 -1.55 -3.32 10.99
N ILE A 9 -0.73 -2.36 10.51
CA ILE A 9 0.37 -2.65 9.60
C ILE A 9 1.46 -3.37 10.39
N ALA A 10 1.91 -4.52 9.88
CA ALA A 10 3.00 -5.27 10.50
C ALA A 10 4.26 -4.41 10.60
N GLY A 11 4.96 -4.47 11.75
CA GLY A 11 6.09 -3.59 12.02
C GLY A 11 7.19 -3.62 10.95
N TYR A 12 7.45 -4.80 10.38
CA TYR A 12 8.43 -4.95 9.29
C TYR A 12 8.00 -4.28 7.98
N ALA A 13 6.70 -4.08 7.75
CA ALA A 13 6.15 -3.53 6.52
C ALA A 13 5.95 -2.02 6.58
N LYS A 14 5.92 -1.44 7.77
CA LYS A 14 5.47 -0.06 8.01
C LYS A 14 6.29 0.97 7.24
N ASP A 15 7.62 0.89 7.33
CA ASP A 15 8.51 1.82 6.63
C ASP A 15 8.40 1.69 5.11
N PHE A 16 8.27 0.47 4.60
CA PHE A 16 8.09 0.22 3.17
C PHE A 16 6.77 0.76 2.64
N VAL A 17 5.68 0.60 3.40
CA VAL A 17 4.36 1.16 3.03
C VAL A 17 4.46 2.68 2.88
N TYR A 18 5.12 3.37 3.82
CA TYR A 18 5.30 4.81 3.70
C TYR A 18 6.16 5.21 2.51
N GLN A 19 7.29 4.53 2.28
CA GLN A 19 8.17 4.84 1.15
C GLN A 19 7.46 4.64 -0.19
N LEU A 20 6.73 3.52 -0.34
CA LEU A 20 6.01 3.21 -1.56
C LEU A 20 4.80 4.14 -1.78
N ASN A 21 4.16 4.60 -0.70
CA ASN A 21 3.12 5.63 -0.80
C ASN A 21 3.67 7.00 -1.17
N ALA A 22 4.78 7.43 -0.55
CA ALA A 22 5.46 8.67 -0.89
C ALA A 22 5.95 8.67 -2.35
N GLY A 23 6.34 7.50 -2.87
CA GLY A 23 6.69 7.30 -4.27
C GLY A 23 5.48 7.18 -5.23
N GLY A 24 4.25 7.24 -4.74
CA GLY A 24 3.03 7.10 -5.55
C GLY A 24 2.78 5.68 -6.10
N ILE A 25 3.52 4.67 -5.62
CA ILE A 25 3.45 3.28 -6.09
C ILE A 25 2.30 2.53 -5.41
N LEU A 26 2.10 2.80 -4.11
CA LEU A 26 1.05 2.19 -3.29
C LEU A 26 0.10 3.25 -2.75
N GLY A 27 -1.19 2.92 -2.74
CA GLY A 27 -2.25 3.74 -2.18
C GLY A 27 -3.12 2.92 -1.23
N GLY A 28 -3.97 3.62 -0.47
CA GLY A 28 -4.99 2.98 0.35
C GLY A 28 -6.18 2.47 -0.47
N VAL A 29 -7.07 1.76 0.21
CA VAL A 29 -8.31 1.20 -0.36
C VAL A 29 -9.51 2.17 -0.29
N GLY A 30 -9.29 3.38 0.21
CA GLY A 30 -10.31 4.41 0.43
C GLY A 30 -10.67 4.58 1.91
N ASN A 31 -11.46 5.61 2.26
CA ASN A 31 -11.84 5.95 3.64
C ASN A 31 -10.64 6.07 4.60
N ASP A 32 -9.51 6.58 4.10
CA ASP A 32 -8.23 6.67 4.81
C ASP A 32 -7.69 5.31 5.31
N LEU A 33 -8.09 4.18 4.72
CA LEU A 33 -7.61 2.84 5.09
C LEU A 33 -6.54 2.31 4.15
N PHE A 34 -5.58 1.56 4.70
CA PHE A 34 -4.61 0.76 3.96
C PHE A 34 -5.08 -0.68 3.73
N ASP A 35 -5.79 -1.26 4.71
CA ASP A 35 -6.20 -2.67 4.79
C ASP A 35 -5.02 -3.67 4.70
N PRO A 36 -4.11 -3.69 5.71
CA PRO A 36 -2.88 -4.48 5.67
C PRO A 36 -3.10 -6.00 5.63
N SER A 37 -4.26 -6.47 6.08
CA SER A 37 -4.66 -7.89 6.04
C SER A 37 -5.62 -8.22 4.89
N GLY A 38 -5.94 -7.22 4.06
CA GLY A 38 -6.85 -7.34 2.93
C GLY A 38 -6.32 -8.22 1.82
N VAL A 39 -7.23 -8.83 1.06
CA VAL A 39 -6.87 -9.63 -0.11
C VAL A 39 -6.51 -8.71 -1.27
N THR A 40 -5.26 -8.76 -1.71
CA THR A 40 -4.83 -8.06 -2.94
C THR A 40 -5.34 -8.80 -4.18
N THR A 41 -6.08 -8.11 -5.05
CA THR A 41 -6.52 -8.68 -6.33
C THR A 41 -5.38 -8.74 -7.34
N ARG A 42 -5.48 -9.62 -8.36
CA ARG A 42 -4.50 -9.71 -9.45
C ARG A 42 -4.32 -8.37 -10.18
N ALA A 43 -5.40 -7.62 -10.39
CA ALA A 43 -5.35 -6.32 -11.04
C ALA A 43 -4.62 -5.28 -10.19
N ALA A 44 -4.87 -5.25 -8.88
CA ALA A 44 -4.17 -4.37 -7.95
C ALA A 44 -2.67 -4.69 -7.89
N ALA A 45 -2.31 -5.98 -7.78
CA ALA A 45 -0.92 -6.42 -7.81
C ALA A 45 -0.22 -6.02 -9.12
N ALA A 46 -0.88 -6.23 -10.27
CA ALA A 46 -0.34 -5.86 -11.57
C ALA A 46 -0.13 -4.33 -11.71
N LYS A 47 -1.06 -3.51 -11.19
CA LYS A 47 -0.92 -2.06 -11.16
C LYS A 47 0.29 -1.62 -10.33
N VAL A 48 0.46 -2.17 -9.13
CA VAL A 48 1.61 -1.84 -8.28
C VAL A 48 2.92 -2.20 -8.96
N LEU A 49 2.99 -3.40 -9.57
CA LEU A 49 4.17 -3.84 -10.31
C LEU A 49 4.45 -2.98 -11.56
N SER A 50 3.42 -2.56 -12.30
CA SER A 50 3.62 -1.72 -13.48
C SER A 50 4.18 -0.34 -13.12
N ILE A 51 3.67 0.27 -12.04
CA ILE A 51 4.19 1.56 -11.55
C ILE A 51 5.61 1.39 -11.00
N LEU A 52 5.86 0.34 -10.21
CA LEU A 52 7.19 0.07 -9.64
C LEU A 52 8.27 -0.13 -10.71
N LEU A 53 7.92 -0.76 -11.82
CA LEU A 53 8.85 -1.09 -12.91
C LEU A 53 8.92 -0.01 -14.00
N ASN A 54 8.16 1.10 -13.87
CA ASN A 54 8.08 2.19 -14.85
C ASN A 54 7.78 1.71 -16.28
N TYR A 55 6.85 0.76 -16.45
CA TYR A 55 6.33 0.38 -17.76
C TYR A 55 5.32 1.40 -18.32
#